data_AF-A0A0P9XSN5-F1
#
_entry.id   AF-A0A0P9XSN5-F1
#
_cell.length_a   1.000
_cell.length_b   1.000
_cell.length_c   1.000
_cell.angle_alpha   90.00
_cell.angle_beta   90.00
_cell.angle_gamma   90.00
#
_symmetry.space_group_name_H-M   'P 1'
#
loop_
_entity.id
_entity.type
_entity.pdbx_description
1 polymer ?
#
loop_
_entity_poly.entity_id
_entity_poly.type
_entity_poly.pdbx_seq_one_letter_code
_entity_poly.pdbx_strand_id
1 'polypeptide(L)' 'MFYQALYGDFGMWVRPLNMFLESVEVDGEHVPRFALVEAEPSLFSRT' A
#
# COMPACT_ATOMS: atom_id res chain seq x y z
N MET A 1 6.85 5.34 2.98
CA MET A 1 6.29 4.00 2.80
C MET A 1 7.17 3.22 1.84
N PHE A 2 7.50 1.99 2.22
CA PHE A 2 8.24 1.03 1.40
C PHE A 2 7.28 -0.12 1.07
N TYR A 3 7.20 -0.52 -0.20
CA TYR A 3 6.32 -1.63 -0.62
C TYR A 3 6.88 -2.34 -1.86
N GLN A 4 6.49 -3.60 -2.05
CA GLN A 4 6.81 -4.39 -3.23
C GLN A 4 5.62 -4.41 -4.18
N ALA A 5 5.86 -4.30 -5.48
CA ALA A 5 4.84 -4.61 -6.48
C ALA A 5 4.59 -6.12 -6.52
N LEU A 6 3.33 -6.55 -6.55
CA LEU A 6 2.96 -7.96 -6.70
C LEU A 6 2.68 -8.35 -8.16
N TYR A 7 3.22 -7.56 -9.10
CA TYR A 7 3.05 -7.72 -10.54
C TYR A 7 4.35 -7.37 -11.27
N GLY A 8 4.46 -7.80 -12.54
CA GLY A 8 5.64 -7.55 -13.36
C GLY A 8 6.90 -8.15 -12.73
N ASP A 9 7.99 -7.37 -12.66
CA ASP A 9 9.29 -7.79 -12.12
C ASP A 9 9.39 -7.71 -10.58
N PHE A 10 8.28 -7.51 -9.87
CA PHE A 10 8.22 -7.47 -8.40
C PHE A 10 9.17 -6.47 -7.72
N GLY A 11 9.33 -5.29 -8.33
CA GLY A 11 10.22 -4.23 -7.84
C GLY A 11 9.81 -3.62 -6.49
N MET A 12 10.80 -3.07 -5.78
CA MET A 12 10.62 -2.36 -4.51
C MET A 12 10.52 -0.85 -4.74
N TRP A 13 9.56 -0.20 -4.07
CA TRP A 13 9.27 1.21 -4.23
C TRP A 13 9.31 1.95 -2.90
N VAL A 14 9.70 3.23 -2.96
CA VAL A 14 9.66 4.16 -1.83
C VAL A 14 8.84 5.37 -2.23
N ARG A 15 7.88 5.75 -1.38
CA ARG A 15 7.12 7.00 -1.54
C ARG A 15 6.95 7.73 -0.20
N PRO A 16 6.76 9.07 -0.23
CA PRO A 16 6.38 9.85 0.95
C PRO A 16 5.11 9.32 1.63
N LEU A 17 5.02 9.46 2.96
CA LEU A 17 3.85 9.01 3.74
C LEU A 17 2.58 9.75 3.35
N ASN A 18 2.65 11.07 3.11
CA ASN A 18 1.50 11.86 2.72
C ASN A 18 0.86 11.37 1.40
N MET A 19 1.66 10.87 0.46
CA MET A 19 1.13 10.27 -0.77
C MET A 19 0.43 8.94 -0.51
N PHE A 20 0.88 8.16 0.48
CA PHE A 20 0.23 6.91 0.83
C PHE A 20 -1.15 7.15 1.48
N LEU A 21 -1.27 8.19 2.30
CA LEU A 21 -2.51 8.57 2.98
C LEU A 21 -3.48 9.38 2.09
N GLU A 22 -3.09 9.68 0.86
CA GLU A 22 -3.87 10.49 -0.07
C GLU A 22 -5.10 9.73 -0.60
N SER A 23 -6.19 10.46 -0.91
CA SER A 23 -7.31 9.94 -1.70
C SER A 23 -7.19 10.40 -3.16
N VAL A 24 -7.58 9.56 -4.10
CA VAL A 24 -7.55 9.80 -5.54
C VAL A 24 -8.92 9.61 -6.15
N GLU A 25 -9.17 10.24 -7.30
CA GLU A 25 -10.38 10.01 -8.08
C GLU A 25 -10.20 8.78 -8.98
N VAL A 26 -11.11 7.82 -8.90
CA VAL A 26 -11.19 6.63 -9.75
C VAL A 26 -12.66 6.44 -10.14
N ASP A 27 -12.93 6.38 -11.44
CA ASP A 27 -14.29 6.25 -12.00
C ASP A 27 -15.31 7.27 -11.43
N GLY A 28 -14.85 8.49 -11.11
CA GLY A 28 -15.66 9.58 -10.57
C GLY A 28 -15.87 9.53 -9.05
N GLU A 29 -15.28 8.57 -8.34
CA GLU A 29 -15.33 8.46 -6.88
C GLU A 29 -13.98 8.76 -6.23
N HIS A 30 -13.99 9.47 -5.11
CA HIS A 30 -12.79 9.68 -4.29
C HIS A 30 -12.55 8.48 -3.37
N VAL A 31 -11.46 7.75 -3.60
CA VAL A 31 -11.08 6.56 -2.84
C VAL A 31 -9.66 6.69 -2.28
N PRO A 32 -9.32 6.02 -1.17
CA PRO A 32 -7.93 5.98 -0.69
C PRO A 32 -6.99 5.43 -1.78
N ARG A 33 -5.83 6.07 -1.97
CA ARG A 33 -4.82 5.59 -2.92
C ARG A 33 -4.34 4.18 -2.58
N PHE A 34 -4.26 3.87 -1.29
CA PHE A 34 -3.95 2.54 -0.77
C PHE A 34 -4.99 2.13 0.26
N ALA A 35 -5.50 0.91 0.13
CA ALA A 35 -6.43 0.31 1.08
C ALA A 35 -5.91 -1.08 1.48
N LEU A 36 -6.09 -1.44 2.76
CA LEU A 36 -5.78 -2.77 3.26
C LEU A 36 -6.81 -3.77 2.71
N VAL A 37 -6.34 -4.77 1.96
CA VAL A 37 -7.18 -5.88 1.50
C VAL A 37 -7.20 -6.98 2.54
N GLU A 38 -6.02 -7.41 2.98
CA GLU A 38 -5.84 -8.47 3.98
C GLU A 38 -4.53 -8.22 4.74
N ALA A 39 -4.51 -8.56 6.03
CA ALA A 39 -3.31 -8.48 6.85
C ALA A 39 -2.61 -9.83 6.85
N GLU A 40 -1.34 -9.87 6.48
CA GLU A 40 -0.54 -11.08 6.64
C GLU A 40 -0.30 -11.38 8.13
N PRO A 41 -0.25 -12.67 8.53
CA PRO A 41 0.15 -13.05 9.87
C PRO A 41 1.52 -12.46 10.21
N SER A 42 1.61 -11.76 11.34
CA SER A 42 2.90 -11.23 11.80
C SER A 42 3.87 -12.39 12.04
N LEU A 43 4.97 -12.40 11.28
CA LEU A 43 6.11 -13.31 11.52
C LEU A 43 6.85 -12.98 12.81
N PHE A 44 6.59 -11.80 13.38
CA PHE A 44 7.17 -11.36 14.65
C PHE A 44 6.12 -11.51 15.74
N SER A 45 6.29 -12.53 16.58
CA SER A 45 5.64 -12.56 17.89
C SER A 45 6.33 -11.54 18.79
N ARG A 46 5.55 -10.67 19.46
CA ARG A 46 6.09 -9.92 20.60
C ARG A 46 6.33 -10.91 21.73
N THR A 47 7.59 -11.27 21.95
CA THR A 47 8.03 -11.85 23.23
C THR A 47 8.29 -10.73 24.22
#